data_AF-A0AA36DRB6-F1
#
_entry.id   AF-A0AA36DRB6-F1
#
_cell.length_a   1.000
_cell.length_b   1.000
_cell.length_c   1.000
_cell.angle_alpha   90.00
_cell.angle_beta   90.00
_cell.angle_gamma   90.00
#
_symmetry.space_group_name_H-M   'P 1'
#
loop_
_entity.id
_entity.type
_entity.pdbx_description
1 polymer ?
#
loop_
_entity_poly.entity_id
_entity_poly.type
_entity_poly.pdbx_seq_one_letter_code
_entity_poly.pdbx_strand_id
1 'polypeptide(L)'
;MIAVELSRYLGGTIPDFISVLYEILEQWWGKGRNFGVDSNNIYHSSMDSFGKMVYSDTTKLGCSYQLCFNDGQAWINFICLYNAM
;
A
#
# COMPACT_ATOMS: atom_id res chain seq x y z
N MET A 1 -14.53 6.42 -4.40
CA MET A 1 -13.68 5.21 -4.45
C MET A 1 -12.28 5.69 -4.79
N ILE A 2 -11.38 5.73 -3.83
CA ILE A 2 -10.04 6.31 -4.03
C ILE A 2 -9.04 5.25 -3.58
N ALA A 3 -8.03 5.04 -4.42
CA ALA A 3 -7.05 3.98 -4.27
C ALA A 3 -5.86 4.42 -3.41
N VAL A 4 -5.37 3.49 -2.58
CA VAL A 4 -3.95 3.51 -2.21
C VAL A 4 -3.17 2.95 -3.41
N GLU A 5 -2.17 3.75 -3.78
CA GLU A 5 -1.18 3.62 -4.84
C GLU A 5 -0.90 2.18 -5.32
N LEU A 6 -0.91 1.99 -6.65
CA LEU A 6 -0.50 0.76 -7.34
C LEU A 6 0.96 0.44 -6.99
N SER A 7 1.20 -0.40 -5.99
CA SER A 7 2.56 -0.86 -5.67
C SER A 7 2.93 -2.01 -6.60
N ARG A 8 3.94 -1.79 -7.46
CA ARG A 8 4.50 -2.80 -8.36
C ARG A 8 5.69 -3.49 -7.71
N TYR A 9 5.59 -4.79 -7.46
CA TYR A 9 6.73 -5.59 -6.98
C TYR A 9 7.52 -6.20 -8.15
N LEU A 10 8.80 -5.86 -8.33
CA LEU A 10 9.64 -6.34 -9.44
C LEU A 10 10.57 -7.47 -8.96
N GLY A 11 10.10 -8.72 -8.93
CA GLY A 11 10.92 -9.88 -8.53
C GLY A 11 10.89 -11.00 -9.58
N GLY A 12 12.08 -11.48 -9.97
CA GLY A 12 12.31 -12.42 -11.10
C GLY A 12 11.93 -13.89 -10.88
N THR A 13 11.31 -14.23 -9.76
CA THR A 13 10.72 -15.54 -9.44
C THR A 13 9.31 -15.32 -8.91
N ILE A 14 8.36 -16.24 -9.18
CA ILE A 14 6.99 -16.14 -8.65
C ILE A 14 7.11 -16.08 -7.11
N PRO A 15 6.80 -14.94 -6.47
CA PRO A 15 7.00 -14.81 -5.05
C PRO A 15 5.95 -15.61 -4.29
N ASP A 16 6.26 -16.02 -3.07
CA ASP A 16 5.21 -16.30 -2.09
C ASP A 16 4.37 -15.02 -1.94
N PHE A 17 3.09 -15.12 -2.33
CA PHE A 17 2.17 -13.98 -2.37
C PHE A 17 2.05 -13.32 -1.00
N ILE A 18 2.05 -14.12 0.08
CA ILE A 18 1.92 -13.63 1.45
C ILE A 18 3.12 -12.75 1.83
N SER A 19 4.34 -13.20 1.54
CA SER A 19 5.56 -12.42 1.80
C SER A 19 5.56 -11.07 1.07
N VAL A 20 5.19 -11.04 -0.22
CA VAL A 20 5.12 -9.78 -0.99
C VAL A 20 4.04 -8.85 -0.45
N LEU A 21 2.89 -9.39 -0.05
CA LEU A 21 1.82 -8.61 0.56
C LEU A 21 2.30 -7.93 1.85
N TYR A 22 3.00 -8.66 2.72
CA TYR A 22 3.60 -8.09 3.93
C TYR A 22 4.59 -6.96 3.61
N GLU A 23 5.47 -7.16 2.64
CA GLU A 23 6.43 -6.11 2.24
C GLU A 23 5.74 -4.84 1.75
N ILE A 24 4.69 -4.96 0.94
CA ILE A 24 3.92 -3.81 0.43
C ILE A 24 3.25 -3.06 1.58
N LEU A 25 2.58 -3.78 2.49
CA LEU A 25 1.89 -3.18 3.63
C LEU A 25 2.87 -2.51 4.59
N GLU A 26 4.03 -3.12 4.86
CA GLU A 26 5.11 -2.54 5.66
C GLU A 26 5.70 -1.27 5.01
N GLN A 27 5.82 -1.23 3.68
CA GLN A 27 6.26 -0.02 2.97
C GLN A 27 5.25 1.13 3.12
N TRP A 28 3.95 0.84 3.01
CA TRP A 28 2.90 1.85 3.22
C TRP A 28 2.87 2.35 4.66
N TRP A 29 2.87 1.43 5.63
CA TRP A 29 2.90 1.73 7.05
C TRP A 29 4.16 2.50 7.45
N GLY A 30 5.31 2.09 6.91
CA GLY A 30 6.62 2.68 7.18
C GLY A 30 6.75 4.16 6.82
N LYS A 31 5.86 4.71 5.97
CA LYS A 31 5.84 6.15 5.68
C LYS A 31 5.63 6.99 6.96
N GLY A 32 4.82 6.52 7.92
CA GLY A 32 4.64 7.22 9.20
C GLY A 32 5.93 7.32 10.02
N ARG A 33 6.76 6.26 10.01
CA ARG A 33 8.09 6.27 10.64
C ARG A 33 9.07 7.16 9.87
N ASN A 34 9.05 7.11 8.55
CA ASN A 34 10.04 7.80 7.71
C ASN A 34 9.83 9.31 7.65
N PHE A 35 8.58 9.77 7.70
CA PHE A 35 8.24 11.20 7.63
C PHE A 35 7.84 11.80 8.99
N GLY A 36 7.61 10.95 10.00
CA GLY A 36 7.13 11.37 11.31
C GLY A 36 5.63 11.68 11.31
N VAL A 37 5.03 11.63 12.49
CA VAL A 37 3.66 12.09 12.75
C VAL A 37 3.76 13.21 13.78
N ASP A 38 3.24 14.39 13.43
CA ASP A 38 3.25 15.52 14.35
C ASP A 38 2.29 15.29 15.52
N SER A 39 2.40 16.10 16.58
CA SER A 39 1.59 15.96 17.80
C SER A 39 0.09 16.14 17.58
N ASN A 40 -0.31 16.78 16.48
CA ASN A 40 -1.70 17.02 16.10
C ASN A 40 -2.19 16.05 15.01
N ASN A 41 -1.33 15.12 14.55
CA ASN A 41 -1.62 14.15 13.49
C ASN A 41 -2.09 14.81 12.18
N ILE A 42 -1.47 15.92 11.78
CA ILE A 42 -1.81 16.62 10.53
C ILE A 42 -1.29 15.81 9.34
N TYR A 43 -2.17 15.61 8.36
CA TYR A 43 -1.83 14.89 7.15
C TYR A 43 -0.86 15.67 6.26
N HIS A 44 0.15 14.97 5.73
CA HIS A 44 1.04 15.46 4.68
C HIS A 44 1.06 14.50 3.49
N SER A 45 1.21 15.02 2.27
CA SER A 45 1.20 14.19 1.05
C SER A 45 2.34 13.15 1.00
N SER A 46 3.46 13.39 1.69
CA SER A 46 4.57 12.43 1.80
C SER A 46 4.18 11.12 2.49
N MET A 47 3.14 11.15 3.31
CA MET A 47 2.64 10.01 4.09
C MET A 47 1.31 9.45 3.55
N ASP A 48 0.94 9.72 2.28
CA ASP A 48 -0.36 9.33 1.69
C ASP A 48 -0.81 7.89 2.02
N SER A 49 0.01 6.89 1.73
CA SER A 49 -0.33 5.49 1.99
C SER A 49 -0.52 5.20 3.48
N PHE A 50 0.32 5.79 4.34
CA PHE A 50 0.19 5.67 5.79
C PHE A 50 -1.09 6.35 6.29
N GLY A 51 -1.32 7.60 5.89
CA GLY A 51 -2.49 8.40 6.26
C GLY A 51 -3.79 7.69 5.92
N LYS A 52 -3.89 7.10 4.72
CA LYS A 52 -5.07 6.31 4.32
C LYS A 52 -5.26 5.04 5.18
N MET A 53 -4.18 4.38 5.60
CA MET A 53 -4.26 3.20 6.49
C MET A 53 -4.73 3.55 7.91
N VAL A 54 -4.31 4.72 8.44
CA VAL A 54 -4.59 5.11 9.84
C VAL A 54 -5.72 6.11 10.00
N TYR A 55 -6.39 6.50 8.92
CA TYR A 55 -7.50 7.45 8.96
C TYR A 55 -8.66 6.89 9.79
N SER A 56 -8.99 7.56 10.90
CA SER A 56 -9.87 7.04 11.95
C SER A 56 -11.31 6.80 11.49
N ASP A 57 -11.78 7.56 10.50
CA ASP A 57 -13.16 7.46 10.02
C ASP A 57 -13.33 6.32 9.00
N THR A 58 -12.23 5.69 8.58
CA THR A 58 -12.25 4.49 7.77
C THR A 58 -12.81 3.32 8.57
N THR A 59 -13.85 2.68 8.02
CA THR A 59 -14.52 1.52 8.63
C THR A 59 -14.61 0.33 7.70
N LYS A 60 -14.29 0.49 6.42
CA LYS A 60 -14.33 -0.56 5.40
C LYS A 60 -13.10 -0.47 4.52
N LEU A 61 -12.53 -1.64 4.24
CA LEU A 61 -11.38 -1.85 3.38
C LEU A 61 -11.70 -3.00 2.41
N GLY A 62 -11.31 -2.85 1.16
CA GLY A 62 -11.28 -3.94 0.19
C GLY A 62 -9.98 -3.90 -0.60
N CYS A 63 -9.29 -5.03 -0.69
CA CYS A 63 -8.04 -5.14 -1.42
C CYS A 63 -8.13 -6.22 -2.51
N SER A 64 -7.34 -6.04 -3.56
CA SER A 64 -7.23 -6.99 -4.66
C SER A 64 -5.80 -6.98 -5.19
N TYR A 65 -5.43 -8.06 -5.87
CA TYR A 65 -4.15 -8.16 -6.54
C TYR A 65 -4.30 -8.79 -7.92
N GLN A 66 -3.34 -8.49 -8.79
CA GLN A 66 -3.18 -9.13 -10.09
C GLN A 66 -1.71 -9.51 -10.27
N LEU A 67 -1.45 -10.76 -10.64
CA LEU A 67 -0.15 -11.18 -11.13
C LEU A 67 -0.04 -10.79 -12.61
N CYS A 68 1.00 -10.04 -12.94
CA CYS A 68 1.25 -9.52 -14.27
C CYS A 68 2.57 -10.10 -14.81
N PHE A 69 2.63 -10.30 -16.13
CA PHE A 69 3.80 -10.82 -16.82
C PHE A 69 4.09 -9.99 -18.06
N ASN A 70 5.35 -9.61 -18.26
CA ASN A 70 5.82 -9.03 -19.52
C ASN A 70 7.32 -9.31 -19.71
N ASP A 71 7.72 -9.69 -20.92
CA ASP A 71 9.11 -9.94 -21.32
C ASP A 71 9.91 -10.81 -20.31
N GLY A 72 9.29 -11.88 -19.82
CA GLY A 72 9.91 -12.81 -18.85
C GLY A 72 10.00 -12.29 -17.41
N GLN A 73 9.47 -11.09 -17.12
CA GLN A 73 9.35 -10.55 -15.76
C GLN A 73 7.93 -10.70 -15.23
N ALA A 74 7.83 -11.22 -14.01
CA ALA A 74 6.58 -11.25 -13.24
C ALA A 74 6.56 -10.08 -12.24
N TRP A 75 5.39 -9.48 -12.02
CA TRP A 75 5.19 -8.55 -10.91
C TRP A 75 3.79 -8.68 -10.35
N ILE A 76 3.63 -8.29 -9.09
CA ILE A 76 2.33 -8.17 -8.45
C ILE A 76 1.92 -6.70 -8.48
N ASN A 77 0.68 -6.47 -8.91
CA ASN A 77 -0.01 -5.21 -8.74
C ASN A 77 -1.03 -5.39 -7.61
N PHE A 78 -0.90 -4.61 -6.54
CA PHE A 78 -1.76 -4.68 -5.35
C PHE A 78 -2.45 -3.35 -5.14
N ILE A 79 -3.75 -3.41 -4.82
CA ILE A 79 -4.57 -2.23 -4.57
C ILE A 79 -5.43 -2.46 -3.32
N CYS A 80 -5.54 -1.41 -2.52
CA CYS A 80 -6.49 -1.33 -1.42
C CYS A 80 -7.35 -0.07 -1.56
N LEU A 81 -8.65 -0.23 -1.33
CA LEU A 81 -9.64 0.82 -1.37
C LEU A 81 -10.25 0.99 0.02
N TYR A 82 -10.32 2.24 0.45
CA TYR A 82 -10.84 2.65 1.75
C TYR A 82 -12.13 3.44 1.54
N ASN A 83 -13.10 3.32 2.45
CA ASN A 83 -14.38 4.01 2.32
C ASN A 83 -14.37 5.48 2.79
N ALA A 84 -13.27 5.95 3.36
CA ALA A 84 -13.08 7.32 3.82
C ALA A 84 -11.60 7.72 3.70
N MET A 85 -11.32 9.01 3.53
CA MET A 85 -10.00 9.65 3.62
C MET A 85 -10.11 11.17 3.62
#